data_AF-A0A9P6E3X2-F1
#
_entry.id   AF-A0A9P6E3X2-F1
#
_cell.length_a   1.000
_cell.length_b   1.000
_cell.length_c   1.000
_cell.angle_alpha   90.00
_cell.angle_beta   90.00
_cell.angle_gamma   90.00
#
_symmetry.space_group_name_H-M   'P 1'
#
loop_
_entity.id
_entity.type
_entity.pdbx_description
1 polymer ?
#
loop_
_entity_poly.entity_id
_entity_poly.type
_entity_poly.pdbx_seq_one_letter_code
_entity_poly.pdbx_strand_id
1 'polypeptide(L)'
;MEMVYDCLSDKRSAFGSNAVKIVDKHFKLTKFKNNPAAVRAYVHWALNKHGPAFWGTPIPQKEEDRVGKVPKGLFESSFIIETAAPLLKFTANAAGAYGEPVGALALVAAAVERAFKMYLSGTKVVNFQDVFSEEKIGSFVLDHLKDARKISANAWPRIKAACGQVKGSNDRKQPPAPILVSLEQDRGNRFIASSPPPGAID
;
A
#
# COMPACT_ATOMS: atom_id res chain seq x y z
N MET A 1 -11.07 28.70 -12.77
CA MET A 1 -10.12 27.98 -11.88
C MET A 1 -10.38 26.47 -11.90
N GLU A 2 -11.56 26.01 -12.32
CA GLU A 2 -11.97 24.59 -12.38
C GLU A 2 -10.94 23.64 -13.01
N MET A 3 -10.44 23.90 -14.22
CA MET A 3 -9.62 22.92 -14.98
C MET A 3 -8.43 22.31 -14.21
N VAL A 4 -7.87 23.02 -13.22
CA VAL A 4 -6.80 22.49 -12.36
C VAL A 4 -7.34 21.53 -11.29
N TYR A 5 -8.50 21.84 -10.71
CA TYR A 5 -9.22 20.97 -9.78
C TYR A 5 -9.70 19.69 -10.49
N ASP A 6 -10.26 19.82 -11.69
CA ASP A 6 -10.72 18.69 -12.51
C ASP A 6 -9.58 17.73 -12.84
N CYS A 7 -8.46 18.26 -13.33
CA CYS A 7 -7.26 17.46 -13.62
C CYS A 7 -6.72 16.72 -12.38
N LEU A 8 -6.75 17.36 -11.21
CA LEU A 8 -6.36 16.71 -9.94
C LEU A 8 -7.37 15.63 -9.51
N SER A 9 -8.67 15.85 -9.72
CA SER A 9 -9.74 14.88 -9.49
C SER A 9 -9.60 13.64 -10.39
N ASP A 10 -9.28 13.85 -11.67
CA ASP A 10 -8.99 12.79 -12.63
C ASP A 10 -7.79 11.95 -12.21
N LYS A 11 -6.68 12.56 -11.78
CA LYS A 11 -5.52 11.79 -11.31
C LYS A 11 -5.85 11.01 -10.05
N ARG A 12 -6.53 11.61 -9.06
CA ARG A 12 -7.03 10.93 -7.84
C ARG A 12 -7.89 9.70 -8.21
N SER A 13 -8.80 9.86 -9.16
CA SER A 13 -9.68 8.80 -9.66
C SER A 13 -8.93 7.70 -10.42
N ALA A 14 -7.90 8.06 -11.18
CA ALA A 14 -7.03 7.11 -11.88
C ALA A 14 -6.24 6.20 -10.91
N PHE A 15 -5.69 6.75 -9.81
CA PHE A 15 -5.05 5.95 -8.77
C PHE A 15 -6.02 4.96 -8.12
N GLY A 16 -7.22 5.44 -7.74
CA GLY A 16 -8.27 4.59 -7.17
C GLY A 16 -8.67 3.46 -8.12
N SER A 17 -8.90 3.77 -9.40
CA SER A 17 -9.23 2.80 -10.45
C SER A 17 -8.11 1.76 -10.62
N ASN A 18 -6.84 2.18 -10.64
CA ASN A 18 -5.70 1.27 -10.81
C ASN A 18 -5.51 0.35 -9.58
N ALA A 19 -5.53 0.90 -8.37
CA ALA A 19 -5.43 0.12 -7.13
C ALA A 19 -6.55 -0.93 -7.04
N VAL A 20 -7.79 -0.55 -7.37
CA VAL A 20 -8.92 -1.49 -7.40
C VAL A 20 -8.73 -2.58 -8.44
N LYS A 21 -8.19 -2.29 -9.64
CA LYS A 21 -7.89 -3.31 -10.66
C LYS A 21 -6.83 -4.31 -10.20
N ILE A 22 -5.77 -3.84 -9.52
CA ILE A 22 -4.66 -4.69 -9.03
C ILE A 22 -5.13 -5.60 -7.88
N VAL A 23 -5.89 -5.06 -6.92
CA VAL A 23 -6.46 -5.85 -5.82
C VAL A 23 -7.53 -6.83 -6.31
N ASP A 24 -8.36 -6.44 -7.28
CA ASP A 24 -9.35 -7.30 -7.96
C ASP A 24 -8.68 -8.45 -8.73
N LYS A 25 -7.57 -8.19 -9.45
CA LYS A 25 -6.72 -9.21 -10.06
C LYS A 25 -6.19 -10.20 -9.01
N HIS A 26 -5.76 -9.71 -7.84
CA HIS A 26 -5.23 -10.56 -6.78
C HIS A 26 -6.29 -11.50 -6.16
N PHE A 27 -7.51 -11.02 -5.92
CA PHE A 27 -8.60 -11.85 -5.39
C PHE A 27 -9.28 -12.75 -6.44
N LYS A 28 -9.02 -12.52 -7.74
CA LYS A 28 -9.38 -13.45 -8.83
C LYS A 28 -8.45 -14.67 -8.97
N LEU A 29 -7.33 -14.71 -8.23
CA LEU A 29 -6.43 -15.88 -8.22
C LEU A 29 -7.14 -17.11 -7.63
N THR A 30 -6.78 -18.31 -8.12
CA THR A 30 -7.41 -19.60 -7.76
C THR A 30 -7.48 -19.83 -6.26
N LYS A 31 -6.46 -19.43 -5.49
CA LYS A 31 -6.40 -19.49 -4.02
C LYS A 31 -7.53 -18.77 -3.26
N PHE A 32 -8.23 -17.82 -3.91
CA PHE A 32 -9.32 -17.04 -3.31
C PHE A 32 -10.67 -17.24 -4.02
N LYS A 33 -10.67 -17.90 -5.19
CA LYS A 33 -11.89 -18.12 -5.98
C LYS A 33 -12.94 -18.83 -5.13
N ASN A 34 -14.12 -18.22 -5.01
CA ASN A 34 -15.27 -18.69 -4.23
C ASN A 34 -15.03 -18.85 -2.72
N ASN A 35 -13.94 -18.32 -2.14
CA ASN A 35 -13.65 -18.43 -0.71
C ASN A 35 -13.64 -17.04 -0.01
N PRO A 36 -14.82 -16.49 0.35
CA PRO A 36 -14.90 -15.17 0.99
C PRO A 36 -14.26 -15.14 2.38
N ALA A 37 -14.21 -16.27 3.10
CA ALA A 37 -13.52 -16.35 4.39
C ALA A 37 -12.01 -16.15 4.24
N ALA A 38 -11.39 -16.79 3.24
CA ALA A 38 -9.97 -16.59 2.92
C ALA A 38 -9.69 -15.17 2.40
N VAL A 39 -10.59 -14.57 1.62
CA VAL A 39 -10.48 -13.16 1.20
C VAL A 39 -10.51 -12.25 2.43
N ARG A 40 -11.52 -12.37 3.31
CA ARG A 40 -11.62 -11.57 4.55
C ARG A 40 -10.37 -11.73 5.42
N ALA A 41 -9.94 -12.96 5.67
CA ALA A 41 -8.73 -13.23 6.48
C ALA A 41 -7.46 -12.64 5.85
N TYR A 42 -7.34 -12.67 4.53
CA TYR A 42 -6.24 -12.01 3.82
C TYR A 42 -6.33 -10.49 3.92
N VAL A 43 -7.51 -9.89 3.77
CA VAL A 43 -7.72 -8.43 3.85
C VAL A 43 -7.35 -7.88 5.24
N HIS A 44 -7.74 -8.56 6.32
CA HIS A 44 -7.36 -8.15 7.67
C HIS A 44 -5.85 -8.22 7.91
N TRP A 45 -5.17 -9.27 7.42
CA TRP A 45 -3.70 -9.32 7.50
C TRP A 45 -3.01 -8.35 6.53
N ALA A 46 -3.58 -8.12 5.35
CA ALA A 46 -3.07 -7.18 4.35
C ALA A 46 -3.06 -5.74 4.87
N LEU A 47 -4.15 -5.34 5.50
CA LEU A 47 -4.31 -4.03 6.13
C LEU A 47 -3.55 -3.88 7.45
N ASN A 48 -3.06 -4.98 8.05
CA ASN A 48 -2.31 -4.94 9.32
C ASN A 48 -1.09 -4.00 9.23
N LYS A 49 -0.67 -3.44 10.38
CA LYS A 49 0.44 -2.48 10.54
C LYS A 49 1.70 -2.88 9.76
N HIS A 50 1.95 -4.19 9.68
CA HIS A 50 3.10 -4.82 9.04
C HIS A 50 2.72 -5.79 7.90
N GLY A 51 1.55 -5.58 7.30
CA GLY A 51 0.95 -6.42 6.25
C GLY A 51 1.39 -6.12 4.81
N PRO A 52 1.14 -7.03 3.86
CA PRO A 52 1.54 -6.92 2.45
C PRO A 52 0.92 -5.75 1.68
N ALA A 53 -0.12 -5.06 2.17
CA ALA A 53 -0.68 -3.92 1.42
C ALA A 53 0.34 -2.77 1.29
N PHE A 54 1.30 -2.68 2.22
CA PHE A 54 2.31 -1.61 2.26
C PHE A 54 3.75 -2.14 2.24
N TRP A 55 4.03 -3.28 2.88
CA TRP A 55 5.40 -3.77 3.06
C TRP A 55 5.81 -4.77 1.96
N GLY A 56 7.00 -4.59 1.38
CA GLY A 56 7.60 -5.51 0.41
C GLY A 56 7.99 -6.86 1.01
N THR A 57 8.43 -6.86 2.26
CA THR A 57 8.58 -8.04 3.13
C THR A 57 7.72 -7.82 4.39
N PRO A 58 6.46 -8.28 4.39
CA PRO A 58 5.56 -8.16 5.53
C PRO A 58 5.90 -9.17 6.65
N ILE A 59 5.35 -8.96 7.85
CA ILE A 59 5.36 -9.98 8.90
C ILE A 59 4.41 -11.13 8.47
N PRO A 60 4.82 -12.41 8.57
CA PRO A 60 3.97 -13.56 8.28
C PRO A 60 2.63 -13.56 9.03
N GLN A 61 1.61 -14.22 8.44
CA GLN A 61 0.27 -14.22 9.02
C GLN A 61 0.17 -15.07 10.30
N LYS A 62 0.86 -16.22 10.35
CA LYS A 62 0.91 -17.11 11.52
C LYS A 62 1.73 -16.51 12.65
N GLU A 63 1.26 -16.65 13.89
CA GLU A 63 1.96 -16.26 15.13
C GLU A 63 3.35 -16.90 15.23
N GLU A 64 3.42 -18.22 14.97
CA GLU A 64 4.65 -19.03 14.95
C GLU A 64 5.78 -18.39 14.11
N ASP A 65 5.41 -17.89 12.93
CA ASP A 65 6.35 -17.34 11.95
C ASP A 65 6.74 -15.88 12.24
N ARG A 66 6.13 -15.19 13.23
CA ARG A 66 6.39 -13.76 13.53
C ARG A 66 7.65 -13.55 14.36
N VAL A 67 8.07 -14.54 15.14
CA VAL A 67 9.15 -14.40 16.14
C VAL A 67 10.45 -13.90 15.47
N GLY A 68 10.95 -12.75 15.92
CA GLY A 68 12.14 -12.09 15.37
C GLY A 68 12.00 -11.49 13.96
N LYS A 69 10.81 -11.50 13.33
CA LYS A 69 10.61 -10.92 11.99
C LYS A 69 10.31 -9.43 12.06
N VAL A 70 11.32 -8.59 11.77
CA VAL A 70 11.10 -7.18 11.47
C VAL A 70 10.68 -7.03 9.99
N PRO A 71 9.57 -6.34 9.67
CA PRO A 71 9.14 -6.12 8.29
C PRO A 71 10.08 -5.15 7.57
N LYS A 72 10.20 -5.30 6.25
CA LYS A 72 11.15 -4.51 5.44
C LYS A 72 10.50 -3.96 4.17
N GLY A 73 10.99 -2.79 3.75
CA GLY A 73 10.50 -2.09 2.57
C GLY A 73 9.08 -1.55 2.72
N LEU A 74 8.91 -0.54 3.59
CA LEU A 74 7.65 0.21 3.68
C LEU A 74 7.40 0.95 2.36
N PHE A 75 6.21 0.79 1.80
CA PHE A 75 5.81 1.20 0.44
C PHE A 75 6.53 0.47 -0.72
N GLU A 76 7.30 -0.59 -0.44
CA GLU A 76 7.92 -1.47 -1.46
C GLU A 76 7.04 -2.71 -1.78
N SER A 77 5.78 -2.73 -1.32
CA SER A 77 4.79 -3.76 -1.68
C SER A 77 4.46 -3.75 -3.18
N SER A 78 4.25 -4.94 -3.78
CA SER A 78 3.81 -5.04 -5.18
C SER A 78 2.53 -4.27 -5.47
N PHE A 79 1.58 -4.21 -4.52
CA PHE A 79 0.35 -3.42 -4.68
C PHE A 79 0.64 -1.91 -4.83
N ILE A 80 1.59 -1.39 -4.06
CA ILE A 80 2.04 0.00 -4.14
C ILE A 80 2.82 0.24 -5.43
N ILE A 81 3.79 -0.64 -5.74
CA ILE A 81 4.66 -0.54 -6.91
C ILE A 81 3.88 -0.64 -8.23
N GLU A 82 2.98 -1.61 -8.38
CA GLU A 82 2.09 -1.73 -9.55
C GLU A 82 1.12 -0.53 -9.67
N THR A 83 0.67 0.03 -8.55
CA THR A 83 -0.22 1.21 -8.56
C THR A 83 0.53 2.50 -8.92
N ALA A 84 1.77 2.66 -8.45
CA ALA A 84 2.61 3.84 -8.66
C ALA A 84 3.35 3.85 -10.00
N ALA A 85 3.71 2.69 -10.55
CA ALA A 85 4.54 2.58 -11.76
C ALA A 85 4.01 3.36 -12.99
N PRO A 86 2.69 3.43 -13.28
CA PRO A 86 2.18 4.28 -14.36
C PRO A 86 2.46 5.76 -14.11
N LEU A 87 2.28 6.26 -12.88
CA LEU A 87 2.56 7.66 -12.55
C LEU A 87 4.05 7.98 -12.68
N LEU A 88 4.92 7.15 -12.09
CA LEU A 88 6.35 7.47 -12.08
C LEU A 88 6.94 7.52 -13.50
N LYS A 89 6.35 6.79 -14.45
CA LYS A 89 6.65 6.89 -15.90
C LYS A 89 6.19 8.21 -16.52
N PHE A 90 5.06 8.79 -16.08
CA PHE A 90 4.66 10.14 -16.48
C PHE A 90 5.55 11.23 -15.86
N THR A 91 5.89 11.14 -14.57
CA THR A 91 6.71 12.16 -13.89
C THR A 91 8.17 12.11 -14.29
N ALA A 92 8.71 10.96 -14.71
CA ALA A 92 10.09 10.84 -15.19
C ALA A 92 10.39 11.68 -16.46
N ASN A 93 9.35 11.99 -17.24
CA ASN A 93 9.44 12.81 -18.45
C ASN A 93 9.04 14.28 -18.22
N ALA A 94 8.77 14.69 -16.96
CA ALA A 94 8.44 16.08 -16.64
C ALA A 94 9.69 16.95 -16.60
N ALA A 95 9.60 18.16 -17.15
CA ALA A 95 10.72 19.11 -17.20
C ALA A 95 10.98 19.78 -15.84
N GLY A 96 11.61 19.05 -14.91
CA GLY A 96 12.10 19.61 -13.66
C GLY A 96 12.41 18.57 -12.57
N ALA A 97 13.51 18.76 -11.84
CA ALA A 97 13.92 17.90 -10.74
C ALA A 97 13.20 18.26 -9.43
N TYR A 98 11.87 18.09 -9.39
CA TYR A 98 11.00 18.46 -8.26
C TYR A 98 11.12 17.58 -6.99
N GLY A 99 12.27 16.91 -6.80
CA GLY A 99 12.53 16.03 -5.66
C GLY A 99 11.78 14.69 -5.71
N GLU A 100 11.51 14.11 -4.55
CA GLU A 100 10.78 12.85 -4.43
C GLU A 100 9.26 13.07 -4.35
N PRO A 101 8.43 12.28 -5.05
CA PRO A 101 6.99 12.50 -5.14
C PRO A 101 6.22 11.98 -3.91
N VAL A 102 6.58 12.45 -2.72
CA VAL A 102 6.07 11.98 -1.40
C VAL A 102 4.53 12.02 -1.33
N GLY A 103 3.91 13.10 -1.80
CA GLY A 103 2.45 13.24 -1.81
C GLY A 103 1.74 12.25 -2.74
N ALA A 104 2.39 11.85 -3.84
CA ALA A 104 1.83 10.86 -4.75
C ALA A 104 1.96 9.43 -4.19
N LEU A 105 3.07 9.12 -3.51
CA LEU A 105 3.23 7.83 -2.83
C LEU A 105 2.19 7.66 -1.70
N ALA A 106 1.93 8.72 -0.94
CA ALA A 106 0.87 8.74 0.07
C ALA A 106 -0.53 8.55 -0.53
N LEU A 107 -0.81 9.18 -1.68
CA LEU A 107 -2.07 9.01 -2.42
C LEU A 107 -2.24 7.58 -2.98
N VAL A 108 -1.15 6.97 -3.49
CA VAL A 108 -1.13 5.56 -3.90
C VAL A 108 -1.41 4.63 -2.71
N ALA A 109 -0.79 4.88 -1.56
CA ALA A 109 -1.01 4.08 -0.36
C ALA A 109 -2.46 4.16 0.16
N ALA A 110 -3.04 5.36 0.18
CA ALA A 110 -4.46 5.54 0.51
C ALA A 110 -5.40 4.83 -0.50
N ALA A 111 -5.06 4.87 -1.80
CA ALA A 111 -5.82 4.17 -2.84
C ALA A 111 -5.75 2.63 -2.68
N VAL A 112 -4.58 2.08 -2.35
CA VAL A 112 -4.39 0.65 -2.06
C VAL A 112 -5.11 0.23 -0.77
N GLU A 113 -5.03 1.02 0.31
CA GLU A 113 -5.76 0.75 1.55
C GLU A 113 -7.28 0.68 1.30
N ARG A 114 -7.82 1.66 0.56
CA ARG A 114 -9.22 1.72 0.17
C ARG A 114 -9.64 0.58 -0.75
N ALA A 115 -8.79 0.19 -1.70
CA ALA A 115 -9.03 -0.96 -2.58
C ALA A 115 -9.10 -2.29 -1.79
N PHE A 116 -8.28 -2.46 -0.75
CA PHE A 116 -8.41 -3.59 0.18
C PHE A 116 -9.68 -3.53 1.04
N LYS A 117 -10.04 -2.34 1.55
CA LYS A 117 -11.26 -2.15 2.37
C LYS A 117 -12.55 -2.55 1.65
N MET A 118 -12.60 -2.44 0.31
CA MET A 118 -13.72 -2.95 -0.51
C MET A 118 -13.97 -4.46 -0.41
N TYR A 119 -13.07 -5.24 0.22
CA TYR A 119 -13.16 -6.69 0.38
C TYR A 119 -13.27 -7.15 1.85
N LEU A 120 -13.50 -6.24 2.81
CA LEU A 120 -13.60 -6.57 4.25
C LEU A 120 -14.75 -7.53 4.61
N SER A 121 -15.79 -7.61 3.77
CA SER A 121 -16.87 -8.62 3.89
C SER A 121 -16.45 -10.02 3.41
N GLY A 122 -15.30 -10.15 2.73
CA GLY A 122 -14.93 -11.33 1.94
C GLY A 122 -15.42 -11.26 0.49
N THR A 123 -16.23 -10.26 0.14
CA THR A 123 -16.78 -10.02 -1.20
C THR A 123 -16.51 -8.57 -1.63
N LYS A 124 -16.49 -8.30 -2.93
CA LYS A 124 -16.27 -6.94 -3.44
C LYS A 124 -17.52 -6.08 -3.26
N VAL A 125 -17.47 -5.07 -2.42
CA VAL A 125 -18.54 -4.06 -2.35
C VAL A 125 -18.41 -3.13 -3.55
N VAL A 126 -19.41 -3.12 -4.44
CA VAL A 126 -19.41 -2.32 -5.68
C VAL A 126 -19.92 -0.90 -5.43
N ASN A 127 -21.00 -0.75 -4.66
CA ASN A 127 -21.66 0.54 -4.40
C ASN A 127 -20.95 1.31 -3.26
N PHE A 128 -19.69 1.68 -3.50
CA PHE A 128 -18.82 2.34 -2.51
C PHE A 128 -18.64 3.84 -2.78
N GLN A 129 -19.60 4.49 -3.46
CA GLN A 129 -19.59 5.94 -3.77
C GLN A 129 -19.34 6.79 -2.51
N ASP A 130 -19.98 6.41 -1.40
CA ASP A 130 -19.87 7.06 -0.09
C ASP A 130 -18.47 6.95 0.57
N VAL A 131 -17.56 6.16 0.00
CA VAL A 131 -16.16 6.01 0.48
C VAL A 131 -15.18 6.83 -0.39
N PHE A 132 -15.72 7.62 -1.32
CA PHE A 132 -14.99 8.57 -2.17
C PHE A 132 -15.23 10.05 -1.85
N SER A 133 -15.89 10.38 -0.73
CA SER A 133 -15.89 11.77 -0.23
C SER A 133 -14.47 12.23 0.14
N GLU A 134 -14.13 13.48 -0.17
CA GLU A 134 -12.81 14.07 0.10
C GLU A 134 -12.48 14.04 1.60
N GLU A 135 -13.49 14.26 2.44
CA GLU A 135 -13.45 14.11 3.91
C GLU A 135 -12.92 12.74 4.38
N LYS A 136 -13.40 11.64 3.79
CA LYS A 136 -12.93 10.28 4.14
C LYS A 136 -11.58 9.96 3.52
N ILE A 137 -11.24 10.49 2.34
CA ILE A 137 -9.93 10.26 1.68
C ILE A 137 -8.80 11.05 2.38
N GLY A 138 -9.06 12.31 2.75
CA GLY A 138 -8.06 13.26 3.22
C GLY A 138 -7.32 12.78 4.46
N SER A 139 -8.02 12.19 5.42
CA SER A 139 -7.42 11.60 6.63
C SER A 139 -6.42 10.48 6.31
N PHE A 140 -6.77 9.52 5.44
CA PHE A 140 -5.85 8.46 5.01
C PHE A 140 -4.63 9.03 4.27
N VAL A 141 -4.82 9.99 3.37
CA VAL A 141 -3.70 10.60 2.64
C VAL A 141 -2.77 11.36 3.59
N LEU A 142 -3.30 12.07 4.59
CA LEU A 142 -2.50 12.77 5.60
C LEU A 142 -1.73 11.81 6.52
N ASP A 143 -2.31 10.68 6.90
CA ASP A 143 -1.59 9.65 7.69
C ASP A 143 -0.49 8.97 6.86
N HIS A 144 -0.80 8.54 5.63
CA HIS A 144 0.22 7.99 4.72
C HIS A 144 1.29 9.03 4.35
N LEU A 145 0.98 10.33 4.36
CA LEU A 145 1.97 11.40 4.16
C LEU A 145 2.94 11.54 5.35
N LYS A 146 2.47 11.32 6.59
CA LYS A 146 3.34 11.30 7.79
C LYS A 146 4.35 10.16 7.68
N ASP A 147 3.92 8.97 7.28
CA ASP A 147 4.81 7.81 7.14
C ASP A 147 5.68 7.90 5.87
N ALA A 148 5.17 8.45 4.76
CA ALA A 148 5.94 8.67 3.54
C ALA A 148 7.09 9.68 3.73
N ARG A 149 6.93 10.65 4.64
CA ARG A 149 8.01 11.57 5.06
C ARG A 149 9.08 10.91 5.94
N LYS A 150 8.80 9.76 6.56
CA LYS A 150 9.77 8.98 7.36
C LYS A 150 10.58 7.98 6.53
N ILE A 151 10.27 7.81 5.24
CA ILE A 151 11.01 6.95 4.32
C ILE A 151 12.46 7.46 4.21
N SER A 152 13.45 6.60 4.45
CA SER A 152 14.86 6.97 4.28
C SER A 152 15.22 7.21 2.82
N ALA A 153 16.15 8.13 2.55
CA ALA A 153 16.62 8.45 1.20
C ALA A 153 16.99 7.19 0.38
N ASN A 154 17.59 6.19 1.04
CA ASN A 154 18.02 4.93 0.42
C ASN A 154 16.87 4.02 -0.08
N ALA A 155 15.61 4.29 0.29
CA ALA A 155 14.45 3.53 -0.18
C ALA A 155 13.85 4.11 -1.48
N TRP A 156 13.97 5.42 -1.73
CA TRP A 156 13.46 6.05 -2.95
C TRP A 156 14.06 5.47 -4.24
N PRO A 157 15.39 5.21 -4.34
CA PRO A 157 15.97 4.46 -5.45
C PRO A 157 15.37 3.06 -5.63
N ARG A 158 15.05 2.33 -4.55
CA ARG A 158 14.44 0.99 -4.63
C ARG A 158 13.01 1.06 -5.16
N ILE A 159 12.19 1.98 -4.63
CA ILE A 159 10.81 2.21 -5.08
C ILE A 159 10.80 2.61 -6.57
N LYS A 160 11.67 3.54 -6.98
CA LYS A 160 11.84 3.95 -8.39
C LYS A 160 12.27 2.80 -9.29
N ALA A 161 13.30 2.03 -8.90
CA ALA A 161 13.80 0.89 -9.66
C ALA A 161 12.72 -0.20 -9.83
N ALA A 162 12.03 -0.56 -8.74
CA ALA A 162 10.95 -1.54 -8.77
C ALA A 162 9.79 -1.08 -9.69
N CYS A 163 9.42 0.20 -9.64
CA CYS A 163 8.41 0.77 -10.54
C CYS A 163 8.84 0.78 -12.02
N GLY A 164 10.13 0.99 -12.29
CA GLY A 164 10.72 0.84 -13.62
C GLY A 164 10.68 -0.61 -14.13
N GLN A 165 10.89 -1.57 -13.24
CA GLN A 165 10.91 -3.01 -13.55
C GLN A 165 9.52 -3.67 -13.69
N VAL A 166 8.41 -2.94 -13.51
CA VAL A 166 7.05 -3.49 -13.75
C VAL A 166 6.81 -3.73 -15.25
N LYS A 167 7.27 -4.90 -15.71
CA LYS A 167 6.68 -5.69 -16.81
C LYS A 167 5.79 -6.74 -16.15
N GLY A 168 4.49 -6.76 -16.48
CA GLY A 168 3.48 -7.44 -15.68
C GLY A 168 3.73 -8.95 -15.51
N SER A 169 3.93 -9.38 -14.26
CA SER A 169 4.14 -10.78 -13.88
C SER A 169 3.15 -11.21 -12.80
N ASN A 170 3.00 -12.53 -12.63
CA ASN A 170 2.10 -13.15 -11.65
C ASN A 170 2.90 -13.92 -10.58
N ASP A 171 2.16 -14.47 -9.61
CA ASP A 171 2.54 -15.55 -8.71
C ASP A 171 3.67 -15.30 -7.69
N ARG A 172 3.23 -15.03 -6.45
CA ARG A 172 3.97 -15.39 -5.24
C ARG A 172 3.03 -16.19 -4.30
N LYS A 173 3.44 -17.42 -3.95
CA LYS A 173 2.70 -18.31 -3.04
C LYS A 173 2.78 -17.80 -1.59
N GLN A 174 1.80 -18.15 -0.77
CA GLN A 174 1.74 -17.72 0.64
C GLN A 174 0.97 -18.75 1.52
N PRO A 175 1.38 -18.98 2.80
CA PRO A 175 0.69 -19.89 3.73
C PRO A 175 -0.61 -19.32 4.38
N PRO A 176 -1.43 -20.18 5.03
CA PRO A 176 -2.69 -19.81 5.69
C PRO A 176 -2.55 -19.22 7.12
N ALA A 177 -3.68 -18.75 7.68
CA ALA A 177 -3.80 -17.87 8.86
C ALA A 177 -3.87 -18.57 10.24
N PRO A 178 -3.71 -17.82 11.36
CA PRO A 178 -4.92 -17.32 12.07
C PRO A 178 -4.83 -15.93 12.81
N ILE A 179 -6.02 -15.41 13.15
CA ILE A 179 -6.41 -14.46 14.25
C ILE A 179 -5.87 -12.99 14.25
N LEU A 180 -6.52 -12.13 15.05
CA LEU A 180 -6.81 -10.70 14.82
C LEU A 180 -6.21 -9.71 15.84
N VAL A 181 -5.94 -8.48 15.38
CA VAL A 181 -5.95 -7.23 16.17
C VAL A 181 -6.60 -6.13 15.31
N SER A 182 -7.31 -5.16 15.89
CA SER A 182 -7.98 -4.08 15.15
C SER A 182 -7.03 -2.91 14.83
N LEU A 183 -7.26 -2.21 13.71
CA LEU A 183 -6.27 -1.34 13.08
C LEU A 183 -6.41 0.16 13.39
N GLU A 184 -7.54 0.58 13.94
CA GLU A 184 -7.92 2.01 13.88
C GLU A 184 -7.17 2.88 14.90
N GLN A 185 -6.55 2.24 15.90
CA GLN A 185 -5.81 2.89 16.99
C GLN A 185 -4.33 3.13 16.68
N ASP A 186 -3.75 2.50 15.64
CA ASP A 186 -2.29 2.44 15.42
C ASP A 186 -1.85 2.85 14.00
N ARG A 187 -2.48 3.92 13.47
CA ARG A 187 -2.09 4.52 12.17
C ARG A 187 -0.88 5.46 12.26
N GLY A 188 -0.62 6.08 13.42
CA GLY A 188 0.44 7.09 13.55
C GLY A 188 1.87 6.57 13.65
N ASN A 189 2.06 5.29 14.02
CA ASN A 189 3.31 4.78 14.56
C ASN A 189 3.83 3.50 13.85
N ARG A 190 3.75 3.46 12.51
CA ARG A 190 4.17 2.29 11.71
C ARG A 190 5.67 2.22 11.40
N PHE A 191 6.38 3.34 11.51
CA PHE A 191 7.82 3.42 11.28
C PHE A 191 8.59 2.73 12.41
N ILE A 192 9.46 1.78 12.05
CA ILE A 192 10.41 1.13 12.96
C ILE A 192 11.81 1.64 12.58
N ALA A 193 12.45 2.37 13.49
CA ALA A 193 13.82 2.85 13.30
C ALA A 193 14.79 1.66 13.23
N SER A 194 15.37 1.43 12.04
CA SER A 194 16.27 0.30 11.80
C SER A 194 17.73 0.72 11.90
N SER A 195 18.21 0.96 13.13
CA SER A 195 19.62 0.85 13.56
C SER A 195 19.75 1.13 15.07
N PRO A 196 20.61 0.40 15.81
CA PRO A 196 21.10 0.86 17.12
C PRO A 196 22.12 2.01 16.95
N PRO A 197 22.34 2.85 17.98
CA PRO A 197 23.41 3.84 17.96
C PRO A 197 24.80 3.16 18.02
N PRO A 198 25.80 3.60 17.24
CA PRO A 198 27.16 3.10 17.34
C PRO A 198 27.88 3.78 18.52
N GLY A 199 27.92 3.11 19.68
CA GLY A 199 28.59 3.65 20.87
C GLY A 199 28.16 2.99 22.19
N ALA A 200 28.52 1.72 22.36
CA ALA A 200 28.49 1.02 23.65
C ALA A 200 29.56 -0.08 23.62
N ILE A 201 30.79 0.30 23.95
CA ILE A 201 31.92 -0.61 24.17
C ILE A 201 32.60 -0.13 25.44
N ASP A 202 32.50 -0.93 26.50
CA ASP A 202 33.29 -0.90 27.73
C ASP A 202 33.82 -2.34 27.93
#